data_AF-A0A957UKY6-F1
#
_entry.id   AF-A0A957UKY6-F1
#
_cell.length_a   1.000
_cell.length_b   1.000
_cell.length_c   1.000
_cell.angle_alpha   90.00
_cell.angle_beta   90.00
_cell.angle_gamma   90.00
#
_symmetry.space_group_name_H-M   'P 1'
#
loop_
_entity.id
_entity.type
_entity.pdbx_description
1 polymer ?
#
loop_
_entity_poly.entity_id
_entity_poly.type
_entity_poly.pdbx_seq_one_letter_code
_entity_poly.pdbx_strand_id
1 'polypeptide(L)'
;LLQDLLAAAERAGTQLQPVAFDSAASDASLVYAAGLTQRIACMGQVRENSHGYEVARVSVFENVVAGRIRNNLERMSRVQR
;
A
#
# COMPACT_ATOMS: atom_id res chain seq x y z
N LEU A 1 -4.79 12.45 -2.48
CA LEU A 1 -4.49 11.01 -2.61
C LEU A 1 -3.24 10.61 -1.83
N LEU A 2 -2.02 11.06 -2.19
CA LEU A 2 -0.80 10.69 -1.47
C LEU A 2 -0.85 11.03 0.03
N GLN A 3 -1.24 12.27 0.37
CA GLN A 3 -1.37 12.70 1.76
C GLN A 3 -2.45 11.90 2.53
N ASP A 4 -3.54 11.55 1.86
CA ASP A 4 -4.62 10.76 2.46
C ASP A 4 -4.14 9.34 2.80
N LEU A 5 -3.28 8.76 1.96
CA LEU A 5 -2.66 7.44 2.18
C LEU A 5 -1.66 7.48 3.33
N LEU A 6 -0.82 8.53 3.42
CA LEU A 6 0.11 8.72 4.52
C LEU A 6 -0.63 8.83 5.85
N ALA A 7 -1.64 9.70 5.91
CA ALA A 7 -2.46 9.84 7.10
C ALA A 7 -3.23 8.55 7.46
N ALA A 8 -3.66 7.76 6.47
CA ALA A 8 -4.30 6.47 6.71
C ALA A 8 -3.34 5.44 7.29
N ALA A 9 -2.07 5.43 6.85
CA ALA A 9 -1.05 4.55 7.39
C ALA A 9 -0.75 4.88 8.86
N GLU A 10 -0.60 6.17 9.19
CA GLU A 10 -0.39 6.61 10.56
C GLU A 10 -1.53 6.19 11.48
N ARG A 11 -2.80 6.37 11.05
CA ARG A 11 -3.97 5.88 11.81
C ARG A 11 -3.99 4.36 11.97
N ALA A 12 -3.47 3.62 10.98
CA ALA A 12 -3.31 2.18 11.07
C ALA A 12 -2.09 1.75 11.93
N GLY A 13 -1.36 2.71 12.51
CA GLY A 13 -0.19 2.48 13.35
C GLY A 13 1.00 1.92 12.59
N THR A 14 1.15 2.30 11.33
CA THR A 14 2.34 2.04 10.50
C THR A 14 2.72 3.33 9.76
N GLN A 15 3.76 3.27 8.94
CA GLN A 15 4.21 4.41 8.13
C GLN A 15 4.40 3.98 6.68
N LEU A 16 4.07 4.86 5.75
CA LEU A 16 4.40 4.70 4.34
C LEU A 16 5.61 5.55 3.99
N GLN A 17 6.44 5.04 3.09
CA GLN A 17 7.56 5.76 2.51
C GLN A 17 7.18 6.17 1.09
N PRO A 18 6.95 7.47 0.81
CA PRO A 18 6.73 7.94 -0.54
C PRO A 18 8.00 7.76 -1.38
N VAL A 19 7.84 7.20 -2.59
CA VAL A 19 8.91 7.10 -3.57
C VAL A 19 8.38 7.53 -4.93
N ALA A 20 9.19 8.28 -5.68
CA ALA A 20 8.93 8.64 -7.06
C ALA A 20 9.84 7.83 -7.97
N PHE A 21 9.27 7.26 -9.03
CA PHE A 21 9.99 6.53 -10.06
C PHE A 21 9.69 7.17 -11.41
N ASP A 22 10.64 7.12 -12.33
CA ASP A 22 10.44 7.61 -13.71
C ASP A 22 9.44 6.75 -14.49
N SER A 23 9.30 5.48 -14.13
CA SER A 23 8.30 4.56 -14.69
C SER A 23 7.85 3.54 -13.65
N ALA A 24 6.62 3.05 -13.82
CA ALA A 24 6.05 1.99 -13.01
C ALA A 24 5.45 0.91 -13.93
N ALA A 25 5.70 -0.35 -13.61
CA ALA A 25 5.17 -1.51 -14.32
C ALA A 25 4.28 -2.35 -13.38
N SER A 26 3.13 -1.77 -13.01
CA SER A 26 2.07 -2.41 -12.23
C SER A 26 0.77 -2.47 -13.05
N ASP A 27 -0.09 -3.45 -12.76
CA ASP A 27 -1.45 -3.52 -13.33
C ASP A 27 -2.20 -2.21 -13.16
N ALA A 28 -2.08 -1.55 -12.00
CA ALA A 28 -2.71 -0.27 -11.75
C ALA A 28 -2.21 0.82 -12.70
N SER A 29 -0.88 0.93 -12.89
CA SER A 29 -0.29 1.87 -13.83
C SER A 29 -0.70 1.59 -15.28
N LEU A 30 -0.88 0.33 -15.67
CA LEU A 30 -1.36 -0.03 -17.00
C LEU A 30 -2.83 0.39 -17.21
N VAL A 31 -3.70 0.15 -16.23
CA VAL A 31 -5.11 0.58 -16.27
C VAL A 31 -5.22 2.11 -16.38
N TYR A 32 -4.39 2.84 -15.63
CA TYR A 32 -4.34 4.30 -15.72
C TYR A 32 -3.83 4.79 -17.09
N ALA A 33 -2.73 4.21 -17.58
CA ALA A 33 -2.17 4.56 -18.88
C ALA A 33 -3.15 4.27 -20.05
N ALA A 34 -3.97 3.23 -19.92
CA ALA A 34 -5.04 2.92 -20.87
C ALA A 34 -6.27 3.87 -20.77
N GLY A 35 -6.26 4.83 -19.84
CA GLY A 35 -7.37 5.78 -19.63
C GLY A 35 -8.62 5.17 -18.98
N LEU A 36 -8.53 3.94 -18.45
CA LEU A 36 -9.66 3.22 -17.89
C LEU A 36 -10.02 3.67 -16.47
N THR A 37 -9.17 4.48 -15.83
CA THR A 37 -9.43 5.11 -14.54
C THR A 37 -8.73 6.45 -14.43
N GLN A 38 -9.28 7.34 -13.61
CA GLN A 38 -8.75 8.68 -13.38
C GLN A 38 -7.76 8.76 -12.21
N ARG A 39 -7.74 7.76 -11.33
CA ARG A 39 -6.91 7.76 -10.12
C ARG A 39 -6.45 6.37 -9.77
N ILE A 40 -5.16 6.23 -9.50
CA ILE A 40 -4.53 5.00 -9.01
C ILE A 40 -3.58 5.33 -7.87
N ALA A 41 -3.30 4.32 -7.04
CA ALA A 41 -2.20 4.35 -6.09
C ALA A 41 -1.47 3.01 -6.19
N CYS A 42 -0.15 3.08 -6.34
CA CYS A 42 0.72 1.91 -6.28
C CYS A 42 1.38 1.89 -4.90
N MET A 43 1.15 0.82 -4.14
CA MET A 43 1.82 0.58 -2.86
C MET A 43 2.53 -0.75 -2.95
N GLY A 44 3.73 -0.80 -2.38
CA GLY A 44 4.57 -1.98 -2.42
C GLY A 44 5.48 -2.03 -1.22
N GLN A 45 6.16 -3.15 -1.11
CA GLN A 45 7.07 -3.44 -0.03
C GLN A 45 8.51 -3.41 -0.57
N VAL A 46 9.44 -2.83 0.19
CA VAL A 46 10.83 -2.69 -0.25
C VAL A 46 11.51 -4.05 -0.26
N ARG A 47 11.96 -4.46 -1.45
CA ARG A 47 12.64 -5.73 -1.69
C ARG A 47 13.76 -5.56 -2.71
N GLU A 48 14.75 -6.43 -2.62
CA GLU A 48 15.96 -6.39 -3.45
C GLU A 48 15.81 -7.20 -4.75
N ASN A 49 14.92 -8.20 -4.77
CA ASN A 49 14.62 -9.00 -5.96
C ASN A 49 13.12 -9.31 -6.06
N SER A 50 12.67 -9.51 -7.30
CA SER A 50 11.27 -9.56 -7.73
C SER A 50 10.95 -10.76 -8.62
N HIS A 51 11.95 -11.48 -9.15
CA HIS A 51 11.75 -12.50 -10.19
C HIS A 51 12.59 -13.76 -9.90
N GLY A 52 11.96 -14.74 -9.23
CA GLY A 52 12.53 -16.05 -8.89
C GLY A 52 12.55 -16.31 -7.39
N TYR A 53 13.00 -15.34 -6.60
CA TYR A 53 12.91 -15.35 -5.14
C TYR A 53 12.86 -13.92 -4.62
N GLU A 54 12.25 -13.71 -3.45
CA GLU A 54 12.13 -12.40 -2.83
C GLU A 54 13.11 -12.28 -1.66
N VAL A 55 13.82 -11.16 -1.61
CA VAL A 55 14.67 -10.79 -0.47
C VAL A 55 14.12 -9.50 0.10
N ALA A 56 13.57 -9.57 1.31
CA ALA A 56 12.99 -8.45 2.03
C ALA A 56 13.27 -8.59 3.53
N ARG A 57 13.23 -7.48 4.26
CA ARG A 57 13.30 -7.51 5.73
C ARG A 57 12.01 -8.12 6.29
N VAL A 58 12.12 -9.01 7.27
CA VAL A 58 10.95 -9.68 7.87
C VAL A 58 9.92 -8.67 8.44
N SER A 59 10.41 -7.59 9.06
CA SER A 59 9.57 -6.51 9.60
C SER A 59 8.66 -5.83 8.58
N VAL A 60 8.95 -5.96 7.29
CA VAL A 60 8.10 -5.44 6.22
C VAL A 60 6.76 -6.16 6.18
N PHE A 61 6.73 -7.48 6.38
CA PHE A 61 5.48 -8.26 6.38
C PHE A 61 4.58 -7.88 7.56
N GLU A 62 5.18 -7.64 8.73
CA GLU A 62 4.45 -7.16 9.91
C GLU A 62 3.75 -5.83 9.64
N ASN A 63 4.42 -4.91 8.95
CA ASN A 63 3.87 -3.60 8.59
C ASN A 63 2.74 -3.70 7.55
N VAL A 64 2.88 -4.57 6.55
CA VAL A 64 1.83 -4.83 5.55
C VAL A 64 0.57 -5.40 6.22
N VAL A 65 0.73 -6.34 7.14
CA VAL A 65 -0.39 -6.94 7.88
C VAL A 65 -1.01 -5.96 8.86
N ALA A 66 -0.21 -5.21 9.63
CA ALA A 66 -0.68 -4.21 10.58
C ALA A 66 -1.53 -3.12 9.91
N GLY A 67 -1.10 -2.62 8.74
CA GLY A 67 -1.86 -1.66 7.92
C GLY A 67 -3.23 -2.20 7.48
N ARG A 68 -3.35 -3.52 7.32
CA ARG A 68 -4.55 -4.20 6.81
C ARG A 68 -5.52 -4.65 7.90
N ILE A 69 -5.03 -5.17 9.03
CA ILE A 69 -5.85 -5.72 10.12
C ILE A 69 -6.50 -4.63 10.98
N ARG A 70 -5.79 -3.53 11.26
CA ARG A 70 -6.31 -2.50 12.19
C ARG A 70 -7.51 -1.72 11.63
N ASN A 71 -7.52 -1.47 10.32
CA ASN A 71 -8.63 -0.79 9.63
C ASN A 71 -9.94 -1.61 9.62
N ASN A 72 -9.89 -2.94 9.75
CA ASN A 72 -11.09 -3.78 9.81
C ASN A 72 -11.70 -3.87 11.21
N LEU A 73 -10.88 -3.89 12.27
CA LEU A 73 -11.36 -3.94 13.66
C LEU A 73 -12.12 -2.67 14.07
N GLU A 74 -11.65 -1.49 13.65
CA GLU A 74 -12.35 -0.22 13.96
C GLU A 74 -13.68 -0.09 13.19
N ARG A 75 -13.75 -0.57 11.95
CA ARG A 75 -15.00 -0.58 11.16
C ARG A 75 -16.04 -1.54 11.73
N MET A 76 -15.64 -2.72 12.24
CA MET A 76 -16.57 -3.66 12.87
C MET A 76 -17.17 -3.12 14.17
N SER A 77 -16.40 -2.34 14.95
CA SER A 77 -16.89 -1.73 16.21
C SER A 77 -17.91 -0.60 16.02
N ARG A 78 -17.97 0.01 14.82
CA ARG A 78 -18.94 1.08 14.48
C ARG A 78 -20.20 0.58 13.79
N VAL A 79 -20.22 -0.65 13.28
CA VAL A 79 -21.40 -1.27 12.67
C VAL A 79 -22.29 -1.96 13.72
N GLN A 80 -21.80 -2.15 14.95
CA GLN A 80 -22.56 -2.71 16.08
C GLN A 80 -23.11 -1.65 17.07
N ARG A 81 -23.16 -0.37 16.70
CA ARG A 81 -23.85 0.68 17.47
C ARG A 81 -24.94 1.35 16.65
#